data_AF-A0AAY5KHZ8-F1
#
_entry.id   AF-A0AAY5KHZ8-F1
#
_cell.length_a   1.000
_cell.length_b   1.000
_cell.length_c   1.000
_cell.angle_alpha   90.00
_cell.angle_beta   90.00
_cell.angle_gamma   90.00
#
_symmetry.space_group_name_H-M   'P 1'
#
loop_
_entity.id
_entity.type
_entity.pdbx_description
1 polymer ?
#
loop_
_entity_poly.entity_id
_entity_poly.type
_entity_poly.pdbx_seq_one_letter_code
_entity_poly.pdbx_strand_id
1 'polypeptide(L)'
;MAKTKELSKDTRNKIVDLPQAGKTESAIGKQLGVKKSTVGAIIRKWKTYKTTDNLPRSGAPCKISTRGVKVITRTVIKNPRTTQGDLVNDLQRAGTKVTKAIISNTLRRQGLKSCSARRVPLLKSVHVQACLRFAREHLDDPEEDWENVIWSDETKYNFLVKTQLVVFGGERMLSCI
;
A
#
# COMPACT_ATOMS: atom_id res chain seq x y z
N MET A 1 -12.25 26.86 -22.59
CA MET A 1 -10.88 27.39 -22.75
C MET A 1 -9.90 26.23 -22.82
N ALA A 2 -9.10 26.12 -23.88
CA ALA A 2 -8.09 25.08 -24.00
C ALA A 2 -6.94 25.32 -23.00
N LYS A 3 -6.46 24.27 -22.35
CA LYS A 3 -5.34 24.34 -21.40
C LYS A 3 -4.06 24.65 -22.17
N THR A 4 -3.39 25.74 -21.83
CA THR A 4 -2.06 26.05 -22.37
C THR A 4 -1.01 25.19 -21.68
N LYS A 5 0.03 24.80 -22.41
CA LYS A 5 1.16 24.03 -21.87
C LYS A 5 1.83 24.83 -20.74
N GLU A 6 2.10 24.15 -19.63
CA GLU A 6 2.80 24.74 -18.48
C GLU A 6 4.25 25.12 -18.86
N LEU A 7 4.77 26.17 -18.22
CA LEU A 7 6.16 26.59 -18.40
C LEU A 7 7.15 25.55 -17.84
N SER A 8 8.25 25.34 -18.55
CA SER A 8 9.33 24.47 -18.09
C SER A 8 9.92 24.97 -16.75
N LYS A 9 10.52 24.05 -15.99
CA LYS A 9 11.14 24.38 -14.69
C LYS A 9 12.29 25.37 -14.88
N ASP A 10 13.09 25.20 -15.93
CA ASP A 10 14.22 26.08 -16.24
C ASP A 10 13.78 27.51 -16.53
N THR A 11 12.72 27.68 -17.31
CA THR A 11 12.16 29.01 -17.58
C THR A 11 11.66 29.64 -16.28
N ARG A 12 11.00 28.88 -15.39
CA ARG A 12 10.55 29.36 -14.07
C ARG A 12 11.70 29.77 -13.16
N ASN A 13 12.80 29.03 -13.15
CA ASN A 13 13.99 29.38 -12.36
C ASN A 13 14.61 30.69 -12.87
N LYS A 14 14.78 30.85 -14.20
CA LYS A 14 15.25 32.11 -14.80
C LYS A 14 14.37 33.30 -14.42
N ILE A 15 13.05 33.12 -14.34
CA ILE A 15 12.11 34.17 -13.91
C ILE A 15 12.37 34.61 -12.46
N VAL A 16 12.84 33.70 -11.60
CA VAL A 16 13.15 33.99 -10.19
C VAL A 16 14.54 34.61 -10.00
N ASP A 17 15.50 34.27 -10.84
CA ASP A 17 16.88 34.76 -10.74
C ASP A 17 17.05 36.17 -11.33
N LEU A 18 16.41 36.47 -12.47
CA LEU A 18 16.55 37.75 -13.17
C LEU A 18 16.11 38.99 -12.36
N PRO A 19 15.09 38.92 -11.47
CA PRO A 19 14.76 40.00 -10.54
C PRO A 19 15.86 40.29 -9.52
N GLN A 20 16.65 39.29 -9.10
CA GLN A 20 17.78 39.52 -8.19
C GLN A 20 18.90 40.32 -8.87
N ALA A 21 19.02 40.18 -10.19
CA ALA A 21 19.91 40.99 -11.03
C ALA A 21 19.34 42.37 -11.40
N GLY A 22 18.27 42.83 -10.73
CA GLY A 22 17.70 44.17 -10.91
C GLY A 22 16.85 44.37 -12.17
N LYS A 23 16.51 43.30 -12.91
CA LYS A 23 15.66 43.42 -14.11
C LYS A 23 14.19 43.62 -13.74
N THR A 24 13.51 44.50 -14.48
CA THR A 24 12.06 44.72 -14.33
C THR A 24 11.25 43.55 -14.89
N GLU A 25 10.07 43.30 -14.31
CA GLU A 25 9.17 42.21 -14.73
C GLU A 25 8.82 42.26 -16.23
N SER A 26 8.69 43.47 -16.79
CA SER A 26 8.41 43.66 -18.21
C SER A 26 9.59 43.29 -19.11
N ALA A 27 10.83 43.57 -18.69
CA ALA A 27 12.03 43.19 -19.42
C ALA A 27 12.22 41.67 -19.43
N ILE A 28 11.96 41.03 -18.28
CA ILE A 28 12.00 39.56 -18.14
C ILE A 28 10.99 38.90 -19.07
N GLY A 29 9.75 39.41 -19.10
CA GLY A 29 8.71 38.89 -19.99
C GLY A 29 9.10 38.98 -21.47
N LYS A 30 9.65 40.11 -21.92
CA LYS A 30 10.14 40.29 -23.30
C LYS A 30 11.31 39.34 -23.63
N GLN A 31 12.28 39.20 -22.72
CA GLN A 31 13.45 38.34 -22.93
C GLN A 31 13.07 36.85 -23.04
N LEU A 32 12.08 36.39 -22.26
CA LEU A 32 11.68 34.98 -22.19
C LEU A 32 10.46 34.64 -23.06
N GLY A 33 9.85 35.62 -23.74
CA GLY A 33 8.61 35.43 -24.51
C GLY A 33 7.38 35.11 -23.64
N VAL A 34 7.39 35.52 -22.37
CA VAL A 34 6.34 35.22 -21.39
C VAL A 34 5.56 36.50 -21.05
N LYS A 35 4.24 36.39 -20.90
CA LYS A 35 3.38 37.53 -20.50
C LYS A 35 3.81 38.07 -19.13
N LYS A 36 3.81 39.41 -18.97
CA LYS A 36 4.15 40.10 -17.70
C LYS A 36 3.35 39.57 -16.50
N SER A 37 2.06 39.26 -16.70
CA SER A 37 1.20 38.72 -15.64
C SER A 37 1.71 37.38 -15.10
N THR A 38 2.21 36.50 -15.98
CA THR A 38 2.79 35.21 -15.59
C THR A 38 4.10 35.38 -14.84
N VAL A 39 4.97 36.30 -15.29
CA VAL A 39 6.21 36.67 -14.58
C VAL A 39 5.89 37.13 -13.16
N GLY A 40 4.97 38.09 -13.01
CA GLY A 40 4.56 38.60 -11.70
C GLY A 40 3.92 37.52 -10.81
N ALA A 41 3.12 36.61 -11.38
CA ALA A 41 2.53 35.50 -10.64
C ALA A 41 3.60 34.53 -10.09
N ILE A 42 4.63 34.21 -10.88
CA ILE A 42 5.74 33.36 -10.46
C ILE A 42 6.55 34.04 -9.34
N ILE A 43 6.85 35.33 -9.48
CA ILE A 43 7.61 36.09 -8.47
C ILE A 43 6.82 36.16 -7.15
N ARG A 44 5.51 36.46 -7.20
CA ARG A 44 4.65 36.46 -6.00
C ARG A 44 4.62 35.10 -5.33
N LYS A 45 4.46 34.03 -6.10
CA LYS A 45 4.49 32.65 -5.60
C LYS A 45 5.84 32.32 -4.95
N TRP A 46 6.96 32.71 -5.55
CA TRP A 46 8.29 32.52 -4.98
C TRP A 46 8.45 33.26 -3.65
N LYS A 47 7.97 34.51 -3.56
CA LYS A 47 8.00 35.28 -2.31
C LYS A 47 7.21 34.61 -1.18
N THR A 48 6.08 33.96 -1.50
CA THR A 48 5.24 33.29 -0.48
C THR A 48 5.72 31.89 -0.13
N TYR A 49 6.04 31.05 -1.11
CA TYR A 49 6.28 29.61 -0.91
C TYR A 49 7.74 29.19 -1.11
N LYS A 50 8.62 30.10 -1.58
CA LYS A 50 10.03 29.82 -1.91
C LYS A 50 10.22 28.58 -2.79
N THR A 51 9.28 28.35 -3.72
CA THR A 51 9.24 27.18 -4.59
C THR A 51 8.92 27.58 -6.02
N THR A 52 9.73 27.11 -6.98
CA THR A 52 9.47 27.27 -8.42
C THR A 52 8.61 26.15 -8.98
N ASP A 53 8.59 24.99 -8.32
CA ASP A 53 7.81 23.82 -8.72
C ASP A 53 6.30 24.08 -8.66
N ASN A 54 5.55 23.43 -9.55
CA ASN A 54 4.10 23.57 -9.58
C ASN A 54 3.51 22.88 -8.35
N LEU A 55 2.71 23.62 -7.59
CA LEU A 55 2.03 23.06 -6.43
C LEU A 55 1.02 22.02 -6.91
N PRO A 56 0.82 20.93 -6.15
CA PRO A 56 -0.22 19.98 -6.47
C PRO A 56 -1.55 20.73 -6.52
N ARG A 57 -2.31 20.50 -7.58
CA ARG A 57 -3.64 21.10 -7.70
C ARG A 57 -4.54 20.49 -6.64
N SER A 58 -5.43 21.31 -6.07
CA SER A 58 -6.51 20.82 -5.23
C SER A 58 -7.32 19.80 -6.05
N GLY A 59 -7.25 18.54 -5.63
CA GLY A 59 -8.04 17.47 -6.23
C GLY A 59 -9.51 17.56 -5.82
N ALA A 60 -10.33 16.69 -6.41
CA ALA A 60 -11.72 16.55 -5.97
C ALA A 60 -11.78 16.08 -4.50
N PRO A 61 -12.70 16.63 -3.69
CA PRO A 61 -12.87 16.20 -2.31
C PRO A 61 -13.28 14.73 -2.26
N CYS A 62 -12.79 14.01 -1.25
CA CYS A 62 -13.18 12.62 -1.02
C CYS A 62 -14.63 12.54 -0.52
N LYS A 63 -15.41 11.58 -1.05
CA LYS A 63 -16.80 11.37 -0.62
C LYS A 63 -16.93 10.87 0.82
N ILE A 64 -15.92 10.14 1.32
CA ILE A 64 -15.90 9.61 2.68
C ILE A 64 -15.11 10.60 3.54
N SER A 65 -15.68 11.00 4.68
CA SER A 65 -15.02 11.86 5.65
C SER A 65 -13.83 11.14 6.31
N THR A 66 -12.86 11.89 6.83
CA THR A 66 -11.71 11.31 7.55
C THR A 66 -12.14 10.42 8.72
N ARG A 67 -13.24 10.77 9.40
CA ARG A 67 -13.84 9.93 10.45
C ARG A 67 -14.39 8.62 9.88
N GLY A 68 -15.11 8.67 8.77
CA GLY A 68 -15.63 7.48 8.07
C GLY A 68 -14.51 6.52 7.66
N VAL A 69 -13.41 7.05 7.13
CA VAL A 69 -12.22 6.24 6.78
C VAL A 69 -11.67 5.52 8.01
N LYS A 70 -11.54 6.19 9.16
CA LYS A 70 -11.06 5.57 10.40
C LYS A 70 -11.99 4.46 10.89
N VAL A 71 -13.30 4.67 10.82
CA VAL A 71 -14.29 3.65 11.21
C VAL A 71 -14.18 2.42 10.32
N ILE A 72 -14.18 2.60 8.99
CA ILE A 72 -14.03 1.50 8.03
C ILE A 72 -12.73 0.73 8.29
N THR A 73 -11.61 1.44 8.47
CA THR A 73 -10.30 0.83 8.69
C THR A 73 -10.30 -0.01 9.97
N ARG A 74 -10.88 0.50 11.06
CA ARG A 74 -11.02 -0.23 12.33
C ARG A 74 -11.91 -1.47 12.17
N THR A 75 -13.02 -1.36 11.45
CA THR A 75 -13.93 -2.49 11.20
C THR A 75 -13.22 -3.61 10.45
N VAL A 76 -12.47 -3.28 9.39
CA VAL A 76 -11.73 -4.26 8.58
C VAL A 76 -10.58 -4.88 9.35
N ILE A 77 -9.86 -4.11 10.18
CA ILE A 77 -8.79 -4.65 11.04
C ILE A 77 -9.37 -5.63 12.08
N LYS A 78 -10.50 -5.28 12.70
CA LYS A 78 -11.16 -6.13 13.69
C LYS A 78 -11.67 -7.44 13.06
N ASN A 79 -12.29 -7.33 11.89
CA ASN A 79 -12.86 -8.46 11.16
C ASN A 79 -12.36 -8.45 9.70
N PRO A 80 -11.21 -9.08 9.41
CA PRO A 80 -10.63 -9.08 8.05
C PRO A 80 -11.50 -9.74 6.97
N ARG A 81 -12.54 -10.49 7.38
CA ARG A 81 -13.51 -11.13 6.50
C ARG A 81 -14.69 -10.23 6.12
N THR A 82 -14.79 -9.02 6.66
CA THR A 82 -15.85 -8.08 6.30
C THR A 82 -15.80 -7.78 4.81
N THR A 83 -16.95 -7.91 4.14
CA THR A 83 -17.00 -7.68 2.69
C THR A 83 -17.13 -6.19 2.39
N GLN A 84 -16.75 -5.80 1.18
CA GLN A 84 -16.98 -4.43 0.71
C GLN A 84 -18.47 -4.10 0.64
N GLY A 85 -19.34 -5.09 0.41
CA GLY A 85 -20.79 -4.90 0.40
C GLY A 85 -21.31 -4.49 1.77
N ASP A 86 -20.84 -5.14 2.83
CA ASP A 86 -21.20 -4.81 4.21
C ASP A 86 -20.80 -3.37 4.54
N LEU A 87 -19.59 -2.96 4.14
CA LEU A 87 -19.11 -1.59 4.35
C LEU A 87 -19.94 -0.56 3.56
N VAL A 88 -20.41 -0.88 2.35
CA VAL A 88 -21.33 0.00 1.60
C VAL A 88 -22.63 0.15 2.38
N ASN A 89 -23.20 -0.95 2.86
CA ASN A 89 -24.46 -0.94 3.60
C ASN A 89 -24.36 -0.15 4.91
N ASP A 90 -23.26 -0.30 5.65
CA ASP A 90 -23.01 0.44 6.89
C ASP A 90 -22.87 1.95 6.64
N LEU A 91 -22.17 2.34 5.57
CA LEU A 91 -22.04 3.74 5.18
C LEU A 91 -23.37 4.32 4.68
N GLN A 92 -24.16 3.53 3.96
CA GLN A 92 -25.48 3.93 3.49
C GLN A 92 -26.44 4.14 4.67
N ARG A 93 -26.40 3.28 5.69
CA ARG A 93 -27.13 3.46 6.96
C ARG A 93 -26.71 4.75 7.69
N ALA A 94 -25.43 5.11 7.61
CA ALA A 94 -24.91 6.37 8.13
C ALA A 94 -25.20 7.60 7.22
N GLY A 95 -26.02 7.45 6.18
CA GLY A 95 -26.41 8.53 5.26
C GLY A 95 -25.41 8.83 4.13
N THR A 96 -24.31 8.07 4.03
CA THR A 96 -23.28 8.28 3.00
C THR A 96 -23.43 7.27 1.86
N LYS A 97 -23.92 7.72 0.70
CA LYS A 97 -24.02 6.87 -0.50
C LYS A 97 -22.64 6.70 -1.16
N VAL A 98 -22.10 5.48 -1.11
CA VAL A 98 -20.82 5.11 -1.72
C VAL A 98 -20.94 3.87 -2.59
N THR A 99 -20.00 3.71 -3.52
CA THR A 99 -19.88 2.50 -4.34
C THR A 99 -18.72 1.63 -3.84
N LYS A 100 -18.75 0.33 -4.18
CA LYS A 100 -17.68 -0.63 -3.82
C LYS A 100 -16.28 -0.16 -4.28
N ALA A 101 -16.20 0.51 -5.43
CA ALA A 101 -14.96 1.07 -5.96
C ALA A 101 -14.36 2.16 -5.06
N ILE A 102 -15.20 3.03 -4.48
CA ILE A 102 -14.74 4.08 -3.55
C ILE A 102 -14.16 3.44 -2.28
N ILE A 103 -14.82 2.41 -1.75
CA ILE A 103 -14.33 1.67 -0.57
C ILE A 103 -13.01 0.98 -0.90
N SER A 104 -12.92 0.28 -2.04
CA SER A 104 -11.69 -0.36 -2.51
C SER A 104 -10.52 0.63 -2.59
N ASN A 105 -10.74 1.78 -3.22
CA ASN A 105 -9.72 2.82 -3.34
C ASN A 105 -9.32 3.40 -1.97
N THR A 106 -10.29 3.55 -1.06
CA THR A 106 -10.05 4.04 0.30
C THR A 106 -9.19 3.04 1.08
N LEU A 107 -9.52 1.76 1.06
CA LEU A 107 -8.76 0.70 1.73
C LEU A 107 -7.33 0.59 1.17
N ARG A 108 -7.17 0.66 -0.15
CA ARG A 108 -5.84 0.66 -0.80
C ARG A 108 -4.99 1.86 -0.37
N ARG A 109 -5.58 3.06 -0.26
CA ARG A 109 -4.89 4.26 0.26
C ARG A 109 -4.47 4.12 1.72
N GLN A 110 -5.19 3.29 2.50
CA GLN A 110 -4.82 2.95 3.88
C GLN A 110 -3.84 1.76 3.96
N GLY A 111 -3.36 1.23 2.82
CA GLY A 111 -2.44 0.09 2.77
C GLY A 111 -3.10 -1.27 3.01
N LEU A 112 -4.43 -1.34 3.07
CA LEU A 112 -5.15 -2.60 3.25
C LEU A 112 -5.39 -3.28 1.90
N LYS A 113 -4.98 -4.55 1.81
CA LYS A 113 -5.16 -5.42 0.64
C LYS A 113 -5.99 -6.64 1.00
N SER A 114 -6.82 -7.09 0.06
CA SER A 114 -7.52 -8.37 0.18
C SER A 114 -6.50 -9.51 0.10
N CYS A 115 -6.58 -10.44 1.04
CA CYS A 115 -5.74 -11.66 1.07
C CYS A 115 -6.62 -12.88 1.30
N SER A 116 -6.21 -14.02 0.74
CA SER A 116 -6.81 -15.31 1.06
C SER A 116 -6.19 -15.87 2.33
N ALA A 117 -7.01 -16.33 3.28
CA ALA A 117 -6.52 -17.03 4.46
C ALA A 117 -5.88 -18.37 4.03
N ARG A 118 -4.72 -18.71 4.62
CA ARG A 118 -4.07 -20.01 4.41
C ARG A 118 -4.99 -21.11 4.95
N ARG A 119 -5.12 -22.21 4.20
CA ARG A 119 -5.80 -23.42 4.70
C ARG A 119 -4.92 -24.04 5.78
N VAL A 120 -5.48 -24.19 6.98
CA VAL A 120 -4.81 -24.79 8.13
C VAL A 120 -5.69 -25.90 8.70
N PRO A 121 -5.10 -26.99 9.22
CA PRO A 121 -5.88 -28.01 9.92
C PRO A 121 -6.58 -27.39 11.12
N LEU A 122 -7.78 -27.87 11.42
CA LEU A 122 -8.53 -27.42 12.59
C LEU A 122 -7.94 -28.08 13.83
N LEU A 123 -7.16 -27.33 14.61
CA LEU A 123 -6.58 -27.81 15.85
C LEU A 123 -7.56 -27.62 17.01
N LYS A 124 -7.67 -28.65 17.86
CA LYS A 124 -8.34 -28.55 19.16
C LYS A 124 -7.41 -27.87 20.16
N SER A 125 -7.97 -27.29 21.22
CA SER A 125 -7.19 -26.63 22.29
C SER A 125 -6.11 -27.55 22.89
N VAL A 126 -6.42 -28.84 23.05
CA VAL A 126 -5.48 -29.84 23.56
C VAL A 126 -4.25 -29.99 22.65
N HIS A 127 -4.45 -30.02 21.33
CA HIS A 127 -3.35 -30.12 20.37
C HIS A 127 -2.48 -28.86 20.43
N VAL A 128 -3.09 -27.67 20.45
CA VAL A 128 -2.36 -26.40 20.55
C VAL A 128 -1.50 -26.36 21.83
N GLN A 129 -2.04 -26.82 22.96
CA GLN A 129 -1.28 -26.87 24.21
C GLN A 129 -0.14 -27.88 24.17
N ALA A 130 -0.36 -29.07 23.58
CA ALA A 130 0.68 -30.08 23.44
C ALA A 130 1.82 -29.58 22.54
N CYS A 131 1.50 -29.01 21.37
CA CYS A 131 2.49 -28.40 20.47
C CYS A 131 3.26 -27.26 21.14
N LEU A 132 2.57 -26.38 21.89
CA LEU A 132 3.21 -25.28 22.62
C LEU A 132 4.13 -25.80 23.73
N ARG A 133 3.73 -26.84 24.46
CA ARG A 133 4.55 -27.45 25.51
C ARG A 133 5.81 -28.06 24.90
N PHE A 134 5.66 -28.86 23.84
CA PHE A 134 6.78 -29.46 23.12
C PHE A 134 7.76 -28.39 22.63
N ALA A 135 7.27 -27.32 21.98
CA ALA A 135 8.10 -26.23 21.50
C ALA A 135 8.82 -25.44 22.61
N ARG A 136 8.27 -25.42 23.83
CA ARG A 136 8.93 -24.78 24.99
C ARG A 136 9.96 -25.68 25.63
N GLU A 137 9.66 -26.96 25.75
CA GLU A 137 10.58 -27.97 26.32
C GLU A 137 11.84 -28.09 25.47
N HIS A 138 11.70 -27.97 24.15
CA HIS A 138 12.80 -28.15 23.19
C HIS A 138 13.29 -26.80 22.59
N LEU A 139 13.00 -25.66 23.23
CA LEU A 139 13.38 -24.34 22.70
C LEU A 139 14.89 -24.09 22.79
N ASP A 140 15.49 -24.55 23.89
CA ASP A 140 16.90 -24.34 24.24
C ASP A 140 17.75 -25.60 24.02
N ASP A 141 17.18 -26.61 23.35
CA ASP A 141 17.89 -27.86 23.07
C ASP A 141 19.08 -27.61 22.12
N PRO A 142 20.26 -28.17 22.44
CA PRO A 142 21.46 -28.00 21.63
C PRO A 142 21.33 -28.71 20.28
N GLU A 143 22.11 -28.28 19.29
CA GLU A 143 22.02 -28.81 17.91
C GLU A 143 22.32 -30.31 17.86
N GLU A 144 23.21 -30.82 18.72
CA GLU A 144 23.55 -32.24 18.81
C GLU A 144 22.34 -33.12 19.17
N ASP A 145 21.38 -32.60 19.95
CA ASP A 145 20.18 -33.37 20.30
C ASP A 145 19.28 -33.56 19.07
N TRP A 146 19.20 -32.56 18.18
CA TRP A 146 18.44 -32.64 16.93
C TRP A 146 19.09 -33.52 15.87
N GLU A 147 20.43 -33.61 15.84
CA GLU A 147 21.16 -34.49 14.92
C GLU A 147 20.86 -35.97 15.15
N ASN A 148 20.48 -36.33 16.39
CA ASN A 148 20.14 -37.69 16.77
C ASN A 148 18.66 -38.05 16.51
N VAL A 149 17.82 -37.09 16.12
CA VAL A 149 16.39 -37.34 15.88
C VAL A 149 16.13 -37.83 14.46
N ILE A 150 15.58 -39.05 14.34
CA ILE A 150 15.08 -39.59 13.07
C ILE A 150 13.59 -39.29 12.95
N TRP A 151 13.22 -38.51 11.93
CA TRP A 151 11.83 -38.19 11.63
C TRP A 151 11.25 -39.15 10.59
N SER A 152 10.07 -39.70 10.86
CA SER A 152 9.30 -40.50 9.91
C SER A 152 7.87 -39.99 9.82
N ASP A 153 7.34 -39.84 8.62
CA ASP A 153 5.93 -39.53 8.37
C ASP A 153 5.39 -40.41 7.24
N GLU A 154 4.08 -40.68 7.25
CA GLU A 154 3.40 -41.49 6.24
C GLU A 154 2.57 -40.58 5.33
N THR A 155 2.96 -40.46 4.06
CA THR A 155 2.16 -39.75 3.06
C THR A 155 1.47 -40.72 2.11
N LYS A 156 0.15 -40.57 1.95
CA LYS A 156 -0.64 -41.35 0.99
C LYS A 156 -0.35 -40.89 -0.45
N TYR A 157 0.29 -41.74 -1.23
CA TYR A 157 0.41 -41.57 -2.68
C TYR A 157 -0.81 -42.15 -3.39
N ASN A 158 -1.59 -41.29 -4.05
CA ASN A 158 -2.65 -41.75 -4.94
C ASN A 158 -2.06 -41.91 -6.34
N PHE A 159 -1.83 -43.17 -6.77
CA PHE A 159 -1.44 -43.47 -8.14
C PHE A 159 -2.58 -43.14 -9.10
N LEU A 160 -2.53 -41.96 -9.73
CA LEU A 160 -3.25 -41.70 -10.97
C LEU A 160 -2.48 -42.45 -12.07
N VAL A 161 -3.09 -43.50 -12.64
CA VAL A 161 -2.50 -44.35 -13.67
C VAL A 161 -1.94 -43.55 -14.86
N LYS A 162 -0.65 -43.27 -14.80
CA LYS A 162 0.34 -43.45 -15.87
C LYS A 162 1.71 -43.57 -15.18
N THR A 163 2.27 -44.78 -15.27
CA THR A 163 3.60 -45.14 -14.76
C THR A 163 4.66 -44.21 -15.33
N GLN A 164 5.31 -43.45 -14.44
CA GLN A 164 6.68 -43.02 -14.65
C GLN A 164 7.42 -43.09 -13.31
N LEU A 165 8.53 -43.82 -13.30
CA LEU A 165 9.41 -43.98 -12.16
C LEU A 165 10.02 -42.60 -11.85
N VAL A 166 9.71 -42.02 -10.70
CA VAL A 166 10.37 -40.81 -10.21
C VAL A 166 11.21 -41.18 -8.99
N VAL A 167 12.53 -41.14 -9.15
CA VAL A 167 13.49 -41.23 -8.06
C VAL A 167 13.64 -39.83 -7.47
N PHE A 168 13.25 -39.64 -6.21
CA PHE A 168 13.55 -38.41 -5.49
C PHE A 168 14.85 -38.57 -4.70
N GLY A 169 15.91 -37.93 -5.20
CA GLY A 169 17.11 -37.61 -4.42
C GLY A 169 16.77 -36.52 -3.42
N GLY A 170 17.26 -36.69 -2.18
CA GLY A 170 16.83 -35.92 -1.02
C GLY A 170 17.13 -34.43 -1.08
N GLU A 171 16.25 -33.65 -0.46
CA GLU A 171 16.57 -32.38 0.19
C GLU A 171 15.50 -32.05 1.24
N ARG A 172 15.98 -31.55 2.38
CA ARG A 172 15.27 -31.29 3.64
C ARG A 172 14.06 -30.36 3.44
N MET A 173 12.84 -30.85 3.70
CA MET A 173 11.69 -29.98 3.97
C MET A 173 11.32 -30.05 5.46
N LEU A 174 11.73 -29.01 6.19
CA LEU A 174 11.15 -28.69 7.49
C LEU A 174 9.70 -28.25 7.27
N SER A 175 8.76 -29.12 7.66
CA SER A 175 7.35 -28.76 7.82
C SER A 175 6.88 -29.23 9.20
N CYS A 176 7.09 -28.38 10.22
CA CYS A 176 6.34 -28.49 11.47
C CYS A 176 4.87 -28.09 11.21
N ILE A 177 3.96 -29.05 11.38
CA ILE A 177 2.52 -28.82 11.61
C ILE A 177 2.26 -28.93 13.11
#